data_AF-A0A7C6S9V2-F1
#
_entry.id   AF-A0A7C6S9V2-F1
#
_cell.length_a   1.000
_cell.length_b   1.000
_cell.length_c   1.000
_cell.angle_alpha   90.00
_cell.angle_beta   90.00
_cell.angle_gamma   90.00
#
_symmetry.space_group_name_H-M   'P 1'
#
loop_
_entity.id
_entity.type
_entity.pdbx_description
1 polymer ?
#
loop_
_entity_poly.entity_id
_entity_poly.type
_entity_poly.pdbx_seq_one_letter_code
_entity_poly.pdbx_strand_id
1 'polypeptide(L)'
;MKKLYFTITGTNHYHGKDFFEKDMKVKLIKEPDNPFDKEAIKVEIKGLGVVGYVANSPYTLVGESYSAGRLYDKIGDKAKGTVLYNVNDGVLCYISQCDNRFSLKHGARRYRKKADW
;
A
#
# COMPACT_ATOMS: atom_id res chain seq x y z
N MET A 1 -17.15 6.86 2.58
CA MET A 1 -16.36 6.05 1.62
C MET A 1 -15.88 4.78 2.31
N LYS A 2 -15.92 3.64 1.63
CA LYS A 2 -15.35 2.38 2.15
C LYS A 2 -13.82 2.51 2.17
N LYS A 3 -13.19 2.32 3.33
CA LYS A 3 -11.73 2.32 3.44
C LYS A 3 -11.18 1.08 2.72
N LEU A 4 -10.13 1.25 1.94
CA LEU A 4 -9.40 0.14 1.32
C LEU A 4 -8.29 -0.29 2.27
N TYR A 5 -8.37 -1.50 2.78
CA TYR A 5 -7.36 -2.09 3.66
C TYR A 5 -6.40 -2.97 2.88
N PHE A 6 -5.15 -3.05 3.33
CA PHE A 6 -4.13 -3.92 2.75
C PHE A 6 -3.15 -4.38 3.84
N THR A 7 -2.52 -5.51 3.62
CA THR A 7 -1.51 -6.06 4.54
C THR A 7 -0.13 -5.93 3.94
N ILE A 8 0.85 -5.46 4.71
CA ILE A 8 2.27 -5.50 4.35
C ILE A 8 2.84 -6.83 4.83
N THR A 9 3.51 -7.53 3.92
CA THR A 9 4.21 -8.79 4.17
C THR A 9 5.65 -8.72 3.66
N GLY A 10 6.43 -9.77 3.91
CA GLY A 10 7.84 -9.83 3.50
C GLY A 10 8.75 -8.87 4.28
N THR A 11 8.29 -8.30 5.39
CA THR A 11 9.03 -7.33 6.22
C THR A 11 10.33 -7.88 6.77
N ASN A 12 10.41 -9.20 7.02
CA ASN A 12 11.60 -9.90 7.50
C ASN A 12 12.76 -9.93 6.50
N HIS A 13 12.50 -9.65 5.22
CA HIS A 13 13.56 -9.51 4.21
C HIS A 13 14.16 -8.09 4.17
N TYR A 14 13.67 -7.20 5.02
CA TYR A 14 14.07 -5.79 5.10
C TYR A 14 14.47 -5.44 6.54
N HIS A 15 13.66 -4.62 7.21
CA HIS A 15 13.95 -4.04 8.53
C HIS A 15 13.16 -4.71 9.66
N GLY A 16 12.51 -5.85 9.38
CA GLY A 16 11.56 -6.48 10.29
C GLY A 16 10.25 -5.69 10.37
N LYS A 17 9.38 -6.05 11.33
CA LYS A 17 8.09 -5.37 11.52
C LYS A 17 7.96 -4.62 12.86
N ASP A 18 8.91 -4.77 13.77
CA ASP A 18 8.73 -4.30 15.16
C ASP A 18 8.67 -2.78 15.27
N PHE A 19 9.26 -2.05 14.31
CA PHE A 19 9.24 -0.59 14.28
C PHE A 19 7.93 0.01 13.74
N PHE A 20 7.00 -0.80 13.19
CA PHE A 20 5.75 -0.26 12.68
C PHE A 20 4.82 0.14 13.83
N GLU A 21 4.56 1.43 13.92
CA GLU A 21 3.62 2.03 14.85
C GLU A 21 2.35 2.50 14.13
N LYS A 22 1.25 2.59 14.88
CA LYS A 22 0.00 3.14 14.39
C LYS A 22 0.20 4.56 13.86
N ASP A 23 -0.54 4.91 12.80
CA ASP A 23 -0.52 6.21 12.13
C ASP A 23 0.77 6.55 11.35
N MET A 24 1.74 5.64 11.31
CA MET A 24 2.88 5.76 10.39
C MET A 24 2.43 5.75 8.93
N LYS A 25 3.10 6.57 8.11
CA LYS A 25 2.80 6.70 6.68
C LYS A 25 3.71 5.81 5.86
N VAL A 26 3.10 5.09 4.92
CA VAL A 26 3.80 4.27 3.93
C VAL A 26 3.43 4.72 2.52
N LYS A 27 4.32 4.46 1.58
CA LYS A 27 4.13 4.72 0.16
C LYS A 27 4.02 3.41 -0.59
N LEU A 28 2.98 3.27 -1.40
CA LEU A 28 2.75 2.13 -2.27
C LEU A 28 3.19 2.51 -3.67
N ILE A 29 3.95 1.64 -4.34
CA ILE A 29 4.46 1.84 -5.69
C ILE A 29 4.24 0.55 -6.47
N LYS A 30 3.49 0.62 -7.58
CA LYS A 30 3.33 -0.52 -8.48
C LYS A 30 4.66 -0.86 -9.14
N GLU A 31 4.97 -2.15 -9.23
CA GLU A 31 6.21 -2.67 -9.81
C GLU A 31 5.87 -3.65 -10.96
N PRO A 32 5.38 -3.15 -12.11
CA PRO A 32 4.93 -4.02 -13.22
C PRO A 32 6.06 -4.84 -13.85
N ASP A 33 7.30 -4.38 -13.71
CA ASP A 33 8.50 -5.05 -14.21
C ASP A 33 9.09 -6.05 -13.19
N ASN A 34 8.37 -6.35 -12.10
CA ASN A 34 8.80 -7.34 -11.12
C ASN A 34 8.88 -8.74 -11.80
N PRO A 35 9.99 -9.47 -11.64
CA PRO A 35 10.22 -10.72 -12.37
C PRO A 35 9.31 -11.89 -11.92
N PHE A 36 8.71 -11.79 -10.74
CA PHE A 36 7.89 -12.87 -10.17
C PHE A 36 6.39 -12.58 -10.26
N ASP A 37 5.99 -11.32 -10.06
CA ASP A 37 4.59 -10.93 -9.98
C ASP A 37 4.36 -9.55 -10.61
N LYS A 38 3.70 -9.51 -11.78
CA LYS A 38 3.41 -8.26 -12.51
C LYS A 38 2.44 -7.33 -11.75
N GLU A 39 1.75 -7.84 -10.75
CA GLU A 39 0.84 -7.07 -9.88
C GLU A 39 1.50 -6.70 -8.55
N ALA A 40 2.82 -6.89 -8.42
CA ALA A 40 3.57 -6.52 -7.23
C ALA A 40 3.39 -5.03 -6.90
N ILE A 41 3.08 -4.77 -5.63
CA ILE A 41 3.00 -3.42 -5.07
C ILE A 41 4.01 -3.33 -3.94
N LYS A 42 5.09 -2.61 -4.19
CA LYS A 42 6.16 -2.35 -3.24
C LYS A 42 5.72 -1.32 -2.20
N VAL A 43 6.11 -1.52 -0.96
CA VAL A 43 5.81 -0.61 0.16
C VAL A 43 7.10 0.01 0.69
N GLU A 44 7.13 1.34 0.76
CA GLU A 44 8.28 2.12 1.20
C GLU A 44 7.94 3.07 2.35
N ILE A 45 8.93 3.34 3.20
CA ILE A 45 8.89 4.40 4.22
C ILE A 45 9.97 5.43 3.91
N LYS A 46 9.61 6.72 4.04
CA LYS A 46 10.53 7.84 3.78
C LYS A 46 11.76 7.71 4.68
N GLY A 47 12.96 7.71 4.07
CA GLY A 47 14.23 7.59 4.78
C GLY A 47 14.69 6.15 5.05
N LEU A 48 13.78 5.17 5.04
CA LEU A 48 14.10 3.76 5.29
C LEU A 48 14.15 2.93 3.99
N GLY A 49 13.44 3.37 2.95
CA GLY A 49 13.35 2.66 1.69
C GLY A 49 12.28 1.57 1.73
N VAL A 50 12.53 0.44 1.08
CA VAL A 50 11.59 -0.69 0.97
C VAL A 50 11.47 -1.38 2.32
N VAL A 51 10.24 -1.62 2.74
CA VAL A 51 9.93 -2.28 4.02
C VAL A 51 9.11 -3.55 3.84
N GLY A 52 8.66 -3.84 2.62
CA GLY A 52 7.88 -5.02 2.30
C GLY A 52 7.05 -4.83 1.04
N TYR A 53 6.09 -5.73 0.84
CA TYR A 53 5.17 -5.74 -0.29
C TYR A 53 3.73 -5.88 0.21
N VAL A 54 2.78 -5.50 -0.63
CA VAL A 54 1.37 -5.83 -0.38
C VAL A 54 1.17 -7.34 -0.51
N ALA A 55 0.53 -7.93 0.48
CA ALA A 55 0.15 -9.34 0.50
C ALA A 55 -0.63 -9.72 -0.78
N ASN A 56 -0.18 -10.72 -1.53
CA ASN A 56 -0.91 -11.22 -2.70
C ASN A 56 -1.63 -12.55 -2.43
N SER A 57 -1.18 -13.32 -1.43
CA SER A 57 -1.77 -14.62 -1.10
C SER A 57 -2.85 -14.51 -0.02
N PRO A 58 -3.99 -15.21 -0.15
CA PRO A 58 -5.07 -15.14 0.84
C PRO A 58 -4.65 -15.57 2.24
N TYR A 59 -3.67 -16.48 2.35
CA TYR A 59 -3.14 -16.96 3.64
C TYR A 59 -2.31 -15.90 4.38
N THR A 60 -1.94 -14.82 3.69
CA THR A 60 -1.11 -13.73 4.23
C THR A 60 -1.91 -12.45 4.48
N LEU A 61 -3.22 -12.48 4.19
CA LEU A 61 -4.11 -11.35 4.42
C LEU A 61 -4.54 -11.31 5.89
N VAL A 62 -4.47 -10.11 6.46
CA VAL A 62 -5.01 -9.84 7.80
C VAL A 62 -6.41 -9.26 7.64
N GLY A 63 -7.42 -9.92 8.22
CA GLY A 63 -8.82 -9.48 8.17
C GLY A 63 -9.37 -9.32 6.75
N GLU A 64 -10.28 -8.37 6.55
CA GLU A 64 -10.86 -8.04 5.24
C GLU A 64 -9.97 -7.07 4.44
N SER A 65 -8.70 -7.43 4.26
CA SER A 65 -7.76 -6.67 3.42
C SER A 65 -7.80 -7.12 1.96
N TYR A 66 -7.44 -6.21 1.06
CA TYR A 66 -7.30 -6.49 -0.37
C TYR A 66 -5.94 -7.12 -0.65
N SER A 67 -5.92 -8.14 -1.52
CA SER A 67 -4.68 -8.64 -2.11
C SER A 67 -4.03 -7.61 -3.04
N ALA A 68 -2.74 -7.79 -3.34
CA ALA A 68 -2.00 -6.94 -4.26
C ALA A 68 -2.74 -6.79 -5.61
N GLY A 69 -3.12 -7.88 -6.27
CA GLY A 69 -3.88 -7.81 -7.53
C GLY A 69 -5.21 -7.04 -7.42
N ARG A 70 -6.00 -7.31 -6.37
CA ARG A 70 -7.29 -6.60 -6.18
C ARG A 70 -7.12 -5.13 -5.83
N LEU A 71 -6.05 -4.80 -5.12
CA LEU A 71 -5.69 -3.42 -4.80
C LEU A 71 -5.12 -2.71 -6.02
N TYR A 72 -4.40 -3.43 -6.89
CA TYR A 72 -3.77 -2.92 -8.10
C TYR A 72 -4.79 -2.21 -8.99
N ASP A 73 -5.95 -2.82 -9.21
CA ASP A 73 -7.03 -2.23 -10.02
C ASP A 73 -7.66 -0.97 -9.39
N LYS A 74 -7.45 -0.74 -8.09
CA LYS A 74 -8.12 0.33 -7.33
C LYS A 74 -7.24 1.55 -7.08
N ILE A 75 -5.94 1.45 -7.30
CA ILE A 75 -4.98 2.54 -7.08
C ILE A 75 -4.23 2.90 -8.37
N GLY A 76 -3.75 4.13 -8.47
CA GLY A 76 -2.81 4.54 -9.52
C GLY A 76 -1.42 3.93 -9.33
N ASP A 77 -0.43 4.44 -10.08
CA ASP A 77 0.96 3.95 -10.00
C ASP A 77 1.58 4.14 -8.61
N LYS A 78 1.08 5.14 -7.87
CA LYS A 78 1.49 5.44 -6.50
C LYS A 78 0.27 5.70 -5.62
N ALA A 79 0.37 5.27 -4.36
CA ALA A 79 -0.60 5.61 -3.32
C ALA A 79 0.12 5.82 -1.98
N LYS A 80 -0.59 6.39 -1.01
CA LYS A 80 -0.17 6.49 0.38
C LYS A 80 -1.08 5.63 1.24
N GLY A 81 -0.47 4.91 2.16
CA GLY A 81 -1.14 4.14 3.18
C GLY A 81 -0.79 4.66 4.56
N THR A 82 -1.61 4.29 5.53
CA THR A 82 -1.37 4.54 6.94
C THR A 82 -1.50 3.23 7.71
N VAL A 83 -0.55 2.99 8.61
CA VAL A 83 -0.52 1.81 9.48
C VAL A 83 -1.67 1.89 10.47
N LEU A 84 -2.42 0.80 10.58
CA LEU A 84 -3.51 0.65 11.53
C LEU A 84 -3.08 -0.24 12.70
N TYR A 85 -2.59 -1.45 12.41
CA TYR A 85 -2.16 -2.41 13.41
C TYR A 85 -0.92 -3.17 12.94
N ASN A 86 0.01 -3.39 13.86
CA ASN A 86 1.10 -4.35 13.73
C ASN A 86 0.69 -5.65 14.42
N VAL A 87 0.51 -6.73 13.66
CA VAL A 87 0.06 -8.03 14.19
C VAL A 87 1.06 -9.13 13.86
N ASN A 88 0.85 -10.33 14.40
CA ASN A 88 1.77 -11.46 14.21
C ASN A 88 2.01 -11.79 12.73
N ASP A 89 0.96 -11.78 11.93
CA ASP A 89 1.01 -12.25 10.54
C ASP A 89 1.27 -11.13 9.50
N GLY A 90 1.48 -9.89 9.94
CA GLY A 90 1.79 -8.76 9.05
C GLY A 90 1.41 -7.41 9.63
N VAL A 91 1.53 -6.36 8.80
CA VAL A 91 1.15 -4.99 9.18
C VAL A 91 -0.10 -4.57 8.41
N LEU A 92 -1.21 -4.42 9.12
CA LEU A 92 -2.48 -3.98 8.54
C LEU A 92 -2.47 -2.47 8.35
N CYS A 93 -2.79 -2.03 7.14
CA CYS A 93 -2.82 -0.65 6.73
C CYS A 93 -4.13 -0.31 6.02
N TYR A 94 -4.40 0.98 5.85
CA TYR A 94 -5.45 1.48 4.96
C TYR A 94 -4.92 2.53 4.00
N ILE A 95 -5.51 2.63 2.81
CA ILE A 95 -5.18 3.68 1.84
C ILE A 95 -5.69 5.02 2.35
N SER A 96 -4.78 5.98 2.54
CA SER A 96 -5.08 7.34 3.00
C SER A 96 -5.14 8.35 1.85
N GLN A 97 -4.43 8.09 0.75
CA GLN A 97 -4.49 8.90 -0.47
C GLN A 97 -4.11 8.03 -1.67
N CYS A 98 -4.85 8.09 -2.78
CA CYS A 98 -4.45 7.46 -4.04
C CYS A 98 -4.42 8.49 -5.17
N ASP A 99 -3.47 8.34 -6.10
CA ASP A 99 -3.54 9.05 -7.38
C ASP A 99 -4.57 8.33 -8.24
N ASN A 100 -5.81 8.80 -8.20
CA ASN A 100 -6.91 8.17 -8.91
C ASN A 100 -6.95 8.70 -10.35
N ARG A 101 -6.31 7.99 -11.29
CA ARG A 101 -6.33 8.36 -12.72
C ARG A 101 -7.74 8.41 -13.33
N PHE A 102 -8.74 7.84 -12.66
CA PHE A 102 -10.12 7.71 -13.16
C PHE A 102 -11.11 8.80 -12.67
N SER A 103 -10.68 9.82 -11.93
CA SER A 103 -11.58 10.95 -11.58
C SER A 103 -11.60 12.01 -12.70
N LEU A 104 -12.24 11.69 -13.81
CA LEU A 104 -12.70 12.66 -14.79
C LEU A 104 -14.13 12.30 -15.19
N LYS A 105 -15.12 12.68 -14.37
CA LYS A 105 -16.38 13.36 -14.78
C LYS A 105 -17.02 14.00 -13.54
N HIS A 106 -17.28 15.31 -13.64
CA HIS A 106 -17.94 16.20 -12.68
C HIS A 106 -17.05 16.90 -11.63
N GLY A 107 -16.44 18.00 -12.09
CA GLY A 107 -16.30 19.26 -11.36
C GLY A 107 -15.85 19.21 -9.90
N ALA A 108 -14.54 19.08 -9.66
CA ALA A 108 -13.91 19.68 -8.48
C ALA A 108 -12.41 19.84 -8.72
N ARG A 109 -11.89 20.99 -8.26
CA ARG A 109 -10.51 21.48 -8.37
C ARG A 109 -9.45 20.37 -8.32
N ARG A 110 -8.59 20.39 -9.36
CA ARG A 110 -7.26 19.79 -9.41
C ARG A 110 -6.46 20.16 -8.15
N TYR A 111 -6.51 19.33 -7.11
CA TYR A 111 -5.45 19.32 -6.11
C TYR A 111 -4.38 18.35 -6.60
N ARG A 112 -3.56 18.82 -7.54
CA ARG A 112 -2.32 18.16 -7.95
C ARG A 112 -1.30 18.29 -6.82
N LYS A 113 -1.60 17.73 -5.64
CA LYS A 113 -0.55 17.48 -4.65
C LYS A 113 0.20 16.27 -5.21
N LYS A 114 1.31 16.56 -5.90
CA LYS A 114 2.36 15.59 -6.20
C LYS A 114 2.47 14.67 -4.97
N ALA A 115 2.33 13.35 -5.18
CA ALA A 115 2.61 12.35 -4.15
C ALA A 115 4.14 12.27 -3.89
N ASP A 116 4.76 13.42 -3.67
CA ASP A 116 6.13 13.59 -3.22
C ASP A 116 6.11 13.52 -1.70
N TRP A 117 6.06 12.27 -1.22
CA TRP A 117 6.18 11.85 0.19
C TRP A 117 5.10 12.34 1.17
#